data_AF-A0A227J0Z8-F1
#
_entry.id   AF-A0A227J0Z8-F1
#
_cell.length_a   1.000
_cell.length_b   1.000
_cell.length_c   1.000
_cell.angle_alpha   90.00
_cell.angle_beta   90.00
_cell.angle_gamma   90.00
#
_symmetry.space_group_name_H-M   'P 1'
#
loop_
_entity.id
_entity.type
_entity.pdbx_description
1 polymer ?
#
loop_
_entity_poly.entity_id
_entity_poly.type
_entity_poly.pdbx_seq_one_letter_code
_entity_poly.pdbx_strand_id
1 'polypeptide(L)' 'SSLGGEAAAGVAWGYKHFGLNLEYNYAKNSDFDSGGVMFGAQMRF' A
#
# COMPACT_ATOMS: atom_id res chain seq x y z
N SER A 1 20.53 -0.55 -17.08
CA SER A 1 19.97 -0.21 -15.76
C SER A 1 18.50 0.16 -15.93
N SER A 2 17.59 -0.79 -15.76
CA SER A 2 16.15 -0.54 -15.73
C SER A 2 15.81 0.04 -14.36
N LEU A 3 15.48 1.33 -14.30
CA LEU A 3 14.82 1.88 -13.11
C LEU A 3 13.47 1.16 -12.99
N GLY A 4 13.35 0.25 -12.02
CA GLY A 4 12.08 -0.36 -11.66
C GLY A 4 11.08 0.71 -11.24
N GLY A 5 9.83 0.53 -11.65
CA GLY A 5 8.73 1.46 -11.35
C GLY A 5 7.86 0.89 -10.25
N GLU A 6 7.61 1.68 -9.21
CA GLU A 6 6.71 1.35 -8.12
C GLU A 6 5.48 2.25 -8.20
N ALA A 7 4.30 1.63 -8.18
CA ALA A 7 3.01 2.32 -8.15
C ALA A 7 2.23 1.83 -6.94
N ALA A 8 1.82 2.76 -6.10
CA ALA A 8 1.00 2.51 -4.92
C ALA A 8 -0.28 3.34 -5.02
N ALA A 9 -1.41 2.71 -4.70
CA ALA A 9 -2.70 3.39 -4.62
C ALA A 9 -3.51 2.79 -3.47
N GLY A 10 -4.17 3.64 -2.70
CA GLY A 10 -4.93 3.18 -1.53
C GLY A 10 -6.05 4.13 -1.12
N VAL A 11 -6.95 3.59 -0.31
CA VAL A 11 -8.03 4.32 0.37
C VAL A 11 -7.84 4.20 1.87
N ALA A 12 -8.07 5.30 2.58
CA ALA A 12 -8.00 5.34 4.02
C ALA A 12 -9.29 5.95 4.58
N TRP A 13 -9.83 5.32 5.63
CA TRP A 13 -10.98 5.81 6.38
C TRP A 13 -10.59 5.97 7.84
N GLY A 14 -11.04 7.05 8.48
CA GLY A 14 -10.72 7.32 9.88
C GLY A 14 -11.86 8.02 10.62
N TYR A 15 -12.06 7.62 11.87
CA TYR A 15 -13.00 8.25 12.80
C TYR A 15 -12.47 8.27 14.23
N LYS A 16 -12.27 9.49 14.78
CA LYS A 16 -11.81 9.82 16.14
C LYS A 16 -10.54 9.10 16.61
N HIS A 17 -10.67 7.83 16.98
CA HIS A 17 -9.61 6.99 17.53
C HIS A 17 -9.31 5.77 16.69
N PHE A 18 -10.09 5.50 15.65
CA PHE A 18 -9.94 4.31 14.81
C PHE A 18 -9.76 4.71 13.36
N GLY A 19 -8.96 3.95 12.62
CA GLY A 19 -8.88 4.08 11.19
C GLY A 19 -8.58 2.75 10.52
N LEU A 20 -8.97 2.66 9.26
CA LEU A 20 -8.73 1.53 8.38
C LEU A 20 -8.02 2.04 7.14
N ASN A 21 -7.07 1.27 6.63
CA ASN A 21 -6.45 1.52 5.34
C ASN A 21 -6.44 0.25 4.50
N LEU A 22 -6.58 0.46 3.19
CA LEU A 22 -6.41 -0.55 2.18
C LEU A 22 -5.53 0.04 1.08
N GLU A 23 -4.41 -0.61 0.82
CA GLU A 23 -3.41 -0.17 -0.14
C GLU A 23 -3.05 -1.32 -1.08
N TYR A 24 -2.97 -1.02 -2.36
CA TYR A 24 -2.44 -1.92 -3.37
C TYR A 24 -1.12 -1.37 -3.89
N ASN A 25 -0.09 -2.20 -3.81
CA ASN A 25 1.25 -1.89 -4.23
C ASN A 25 1.61 -2.79 -5.41
N TYR A 26 2.13 -2.18 -6.48
CA TYR A 26 2.67 -2.88 -7.62
C TYR A 26 4.10 -2.39 -7.88
N ALA A 27 5.05 -3.30 -7.75
CA ALA A 27 6.44 -3.05 -8.05
C ALA A 27 6.84 -3.89 -9.27
N LYS A 28 7.31 -3.21 -10.31
CA LYS A 28 7.83 -3.86 -11.52
C LYS A 28 9.34 -3.73 -11.54
N ASN A 29 10.04 -4.85 -11.41
CA ASN A 29 11.49 -4.91 -11.49
C ASN A 29 11.94 -5.89 -12.58
N SER A 30 13.11 -5.67 -13.16
CA SER A 30 13.58 -6.38 -14.36
C SER A 30 13.66 -7.91 -14.23
N ASP A 31 13.76 -8.43 -13.01
CA ASP A 31 13.86 -9.87 -12.72
C ASP A 31 12.64 -10.42 -11.97
N PHE A 32 11.76 -9.54 -11.46
CA PHE A 32 10.64 -9.96 -10.61
C PHE A 32 9.55 -8.88 -10.55
N ASP A 33 8.33 -9.27 -10.90
CA ASP A 33 7.13 -8.46 -10.71
C ASP A 33 6.47 -8.86 -9.38
N SER A 34 6.33 -7.91 -8.46
CA SER A 34 5.75 -8.15 -7.13
C SER A 34 4.58 -7.21 -6.89
N GLY A 35 3.41 -7.78 -6.63
CA GLY A 35 2.20 -7.06 -6.23
C GLY A 35 1.78 -7.46 -4.82
N GLY A 36 1.36 -6.49 -4.01
CA GLY A 36 0.93 -6.71 -2.64
C GLY A 36 -0.33 -5.92 -2.31
N VAL A 37 -1.27 -6.55 -1.60
CA VAL A 37 -2.38 -5.86 -0.94
C VAL A 37 -2.03 -5.73 0.53
N MET A 38 -2.11 -4.52 1.07
CA MET A 38 -1.95 -4.22 2.48
C MET A 38 -3.29 -3.75 3.04
N PHE A 39 -3.73 -4.40 4.12
CA PHE A 39 -4.83 -3.92 4.94
C PHE A 39 -4.28 -3.60 6.32
N GLY A 40 -4.79 -2.53 6.93
CA GLY A 40 -4.39 -2.14 8.27
C GLY A 40 -5.52 -1.49 9.02
N ALA A 41 -5.41 -1.58 10.34
CA ALA A 41 -6.24 -0.87 11.30
C ALA A 41 -5.33 -0.07 12.22
N GLN A 42 -5.70 1.17 12.52
CA GLN A 42 -4.98 2.04 13.44
C GLN A 42 -5.88 2.42 14.62
N MET A 43 -5.30 2.43 15.82
CA MET A 43 -5.90 3.01 17.01
C MET A 43 -5.02 4.17 17.51
N ARG A 44 -5.64 5.34 17.74
CA ARG A 44 -4.96 6.54 18.23
C ARG A 44 -5.38 6.82 19.67
N PHE A 45 -4.44 6.67 20.60
CA PHE A 45 -4.59 6.95 22.03
C PHE A 45 -4.15 8.38 22.35
#